data_AF-A0A7S0IW91-F1
#
_entry.id   AF-A0A7S0IW91-F1
#
_cell.length_a   1.000
_cell.length_b   1.000
_cell.length_c   1.000
_cell.angle_alpha   90.00
_cell.angle_beta   90.00
_cell.angle_gamma   90.00
#
_symmetry.space_group_name_H-M   'P 1'
#
loop_
_entity.id
_entity.type
_entity.pdbx_description
1 polymer ?
#
loop_
_entity_poly.entity_id
_entity_poly.type
_entity_poly.pdbx_seq_one_letter_code
_entity_poly.pdbx_strand_id
1 'polypeptide(L)'
;PSPSPPPPSPSPPDWCASVVSGVFTVSKDVEAIPDGAFRGCTTTFTLTFEAGGTKDLTIGYSAFLGTSITGVVEIPMRTTRIEYDSFMATSITCLSTHLDMSGTDNPPNCPSPSPPPPSPSP
;
A
#
# COMPACT_ATOMS: atom_id res chain seq x y z
N PRO A 1 39.16 -11.79 -13.88
CA PRO A 1 38.25 -10.63 -14.10
C PRO A 1 37.08 -10.73 -13.13
N SER A 2 37.13 -9.98 -12.02
CA SER A 2 36.01 -9.86 -11.09
C SER A 2 34.79 -9.31 -11.84
N PRO A 3 33.57 -9.82 -11.61
CA PRO A 3 32.38 -9.21 -12.19
C PRO A 3 32.32 -7.76 -11.71
N SER A 4 32.25 -6.81 -12.65
CA SER A 4 31.96 -5.42 -12.35
C SER A 4 30.73 -5.37 -11.44
N PRO A 5 30.73 -4.58 -10.35
CA PRO A 5 29.53 -4.41 -9.55
C PRO A 5 28.38 -4.01 -10.48
N PRO A 6 27.15 -4.53 -10.27
CA PRO A 6 26.01 -4.11 -11.06
C PRO A 6 25.95 -2.58 -11.04
N PRO A 7 25.53 -1.93 -12.15
CA PRO A 7 25.32 -0.49 -12.14
C PRO A 7 24.46 -0.14 -10.92
N PRO A 8 24.71 1.00 -10.24
CA PRO A 8 23.84 1.42 -9.15
C PRO A 8 22.41 1.44 -9.69
N SER A 9 21.55 0.59 -9.13
CA SER A 9 20.13 0.57 -9.50
C SER A 9 19.62 2.01 -9.45
N PRO A 10 18.87 2.48 -10.46
CA PRO A 10 18.30 3.82 -10.43
C PRO A 10 17.59 4.00 -9.08
N SER A 11 17.86 5.11 -8.41
CA SER A 11 17.19 5.43 -7.15
C SER A 11 15.68 5.27 -7.36
N PRO A 12 14.98 4.50 -6.52
CA PRO A 12 13.55 4.30 -6.68
C PRO A 12 12.84 5.66 -6.63
N PRO A 13 11.76 5.85 -7.40
CA PRO A 13 11.05 7.13 -7.43
C PRO A 13 10.46 7.45 -6.04
N ASP A 14 10.86 8.57 -5.46
CA ASP A 14 10.46 8.98 -4.11
C ASP A 14 9.02 9.54 -4.07
N TRP A 15 8.02 8.66 -4.00
CA TRP A 15 6.61 9.06 -3.86
C TRP A 15 6.29 9.62 -2.48
N CYS A 16 7.18 9.40 -1.49
CA CYS A 16 7.11 10.02 -0.17
C CYS A 16 6.94 11.54 -0.23
N ALA A 17 7.55 12.22 -1.23
CA ALA A 17 7.41 13.65 -1.41
C ALA A 17 5.99 14.10 -1.82
N SER A 18 5.20 13.21 -2.43
CA SER A 18 3.81 13.48 -2.82
C SER A 18 2.84 13.45 -1.64
N VAL A 19 3.29 12.98 -0.47
CA VAL A 19 2.48 12.93 0.75
C VAL A 19 2.49 14.31 1.42
N VAL A 20 1.77 15.26 0.83
CA VAL A 20 1.75 16.66 1.31
C VAL A 20 0.82 16.84 2.51
N SER A 21 -0.23 16.01 2.62
CA SER A 21 -1.30 16.19 3.62
C SER A 21 -1.40 15.04 4.64
N GLY A 22 -0.41 14.16 4.71
CA GLY A 22 -0.49 12.98 5.59
C GLY A 22 -1.55 11.95 5.14
N VAL A 23 -2.02 12.06 3.90
CA VAL A 23 -2.85 11.06 3.24
C VAL A 23 -2.34 10.90 1.82
N PHE A 24 -2.25 9.65 1.37
CA PHE A 24 -1.90 9.31 0.01
C PHE A 24 -3.02 8.46 -0.59
N THR A 25 -3.68 9.01 -1.60
CA THR A 25 -4.75 8.32 -2.32
C THR A 25 -4.22 7.81 -3.65
N VAL A 26 -4.25 6.49 -3.82
CA VAL A 26 -3.89 5.84 -5.08
C VAL A 26 -5.10 5.92 -6.00
N SER A 27 -5.00 6.72 -7.05
CA SER A 27 -6.06 6.82 -8.06
C SER A 27 -6.27 5.50 -8.79
N LYS A 28 -7.50 5.30 -9.27
CA LYS A 28 -7.85 4.13 -10.08
C LYS A 28 -7.09 4.04 -11.42
N ASP A 29 -6.40 5.08 -11.85
CA ASP A 29 -5.57 5.04 -13.06
C ASP A 29 -4.15 4.52 -12.79
N VAL A 30 -3.78 4.34 -11.51
CA VAL A 30 -2.48 3.76 -11.13
C VAL A 30 -2.46 2.27 -11.43
N GLU A 31 -1.48 1.87 -12.25
CA GLU A 31 -1.28 0.48 -12.68
C GLU A 31 -0.20 -0.23 -11.85
N ALA A 32 0.79 0.53 -11.35
CA ALA A 32 1.89 -0.02 -10.59
C ALA A 32 2.44 0.99 -9.58
N ILE A 33 2.73 0.50 -8.38
CA ILE A 33 3.55 1.17 -7.38
C ILE A 33 4.97 0.60 -7.55
N PRO A 34 5.94 1.41 -8.00
CA PRO A 34 7.29 0.95 -8.24
C PRO A 34 7.97 0.43 -6.97
N ASP A 35 9.04 -0.35 -7.14
CA ASP A 35 9.84 -0.80 -6.01
C ASP A 35 10.37 0.39 -5.21
N GLY A 36 10.31 0.26 -3.90
CA GLY A 36 10.76 1.30 -2.97
C GLY A 36 10.12 2.68 -3.11
N ALA A 37 8.93 2.82 -3.72
CA ALA A 37 8.27 4.11 -3.93
C ALA A 37 8.19 5.00 -2.67
N PHE A 38 8.00 4.40 -1.51
CA PHE A 38 7.97 5.04 -0.19
C PHE A 38 9.05 4.49 0.74
N ARG A 39 10.06 3.79 0.23
CA ARG A 39 11.05 3.12 1.09
C ARG A 39 11.79 4.14 1.97
N GLY A 40 11.71 3.95 3.29
CA GLY A 40 12.30 4.85 4.27
C GLY A 40 11.55 6.17 4.44
N CYS A 41 10.29 6.27 4.01
CA CYS A 41 9.49 7.46 4.20
C CYS A 41 9.15 7.65 5.68
N THR A 42 9.78 8.63 6.32
CA THR A 42 9.54 8.99 7.72
C THR A 42 8.28 9.83 7.92
N THR A 43 7.65 10.28 6.84
CA THR A 43 6.38 11.00 6.88
C THR A 43 5.28 10.03 7.29
N THR A 44 4.51 10.38 8.33
CA THR A 44 3.35 9.60 8.74
C THR A 44 2.16 9.93 7.85
N PHE A 45 1.56 8.91 7.25
CA PHE A 45 0.37 9.10 6.42
C PHE A 45 -0.57 7.91 6.40
N THR A 46 -1.78 8.13 5.90
CA THR A 46 -2.76 7.08 5.62
C THR A 46 -2.76 6.75 4.12
N LEU A 47 -2.76 5.46 3.79
CA LEU A 47 -2.81 4.98 2.40
C LEU A 47 -4.25 4.57 2.07
N THR A 48 -4.83 5.17 1.05
CA THR A 48 -6.20 4.87 0.59
C THR A 48 -6.19 4.58 -0.90
N PHE A 49 -6.98 3.60 -1.35
CA PHE A 49 -7.12 3.29 -2.77
C PHE A 49 -8.49 3.75 -3.24
N GLU A 50 -8.55 4.45 -4.37
CA GLU A 50 -9.83 4.76 -4.99
C GLU A 50 -10.55 3.47 -5.37
N ALA A 51 -11.84 3.39 -5.01
CA ALA A 51 -12.68 2.28 -5.41
C ALA A 51 -12.89 2.27 -6.93
N GLY A 52 -12.72 1.10 -7.53
CA GLY A 52 -12.97 0.86 -8.94
C GLY A 52 -11.73 0.94 -9.84
N GLY A 53 -12.01 1.17 -11.13
CA GLY A 53 -11.04 1.08 -12.22
C GLY A 53 -10.77 -0.34 -12.70
N THR A 54 -10.29 -0.42 -13.93
CA THR A 54 -10.20 -1.65 -14.72
C THR A 54 -8.77 -2.13 -14.94
N LYS A 55 -7.78 -1.35 -14.50
CA LYS A 55 -6.37 -1.68 -14.67
C LYS A 55 -5.91 -2.54 -13.51
N ASP A 56 -5.05 -3.51 -13.78
CA ASP A 56 -4.44 -4.27 -12.69
C ASP A 56 -3.52 -3.36 -11.89
N LEU A 57 -3.52 -3.52 -10.56
CA LEU A 57 -2.60 -2.82 -9.68
C LEU A 57 -1.51 -3.79 -9.22
N THR A 58 -0.25 -3.34 -9.30
CA THR A 58 0.90 -4.11 -8.81
C THR A 58 1.68 -3.29 -7.79
N ILE A 59 2.08 -3.91 -6.68
CA ILE A 59 2.88 -3.26 -5.63
C ILE A 59 4.29 -3.85 -5.65
N GLY A 60 5.28 -3.01 -5.95
CA GLY A 60 6.67 -3.38 -6.09
C GLY A 60 7.36 -3.79 -4.77
N TYR A 61 8.54 -4.38 -4.91
CA TYR A 61 9.32 -4.88 -3.77
C TYR A 61 9.67 -3.73 -2.81
N SER A 62 9.50 -3.95 -1.51
CA SER A 62 9.78 -2.94 -0.49
C SER A 62 9.10 -1.58 -0.73
N ALA A 63 7.98 -1.53 -1.49
CA ALA A 63 7.33 -0.28 -1.89
C ALA A 63 7.02 0.65 -0.70
N PHE A 64 6.63 0.10 0.45
CA PHE A 64 6.36 0.82 1.69
C PHE A 64 7.26 0.37 2.85
N LEU A 65 8.43 -0.18 2.55
CA LEU A 65 9.35 -0.67 3.58
C LEU A 65 9.85 0.49 4.47
N GLY A 66 9.69 0.33 5.79
CA GLY A 66 10.14 1.33 6.76
C GLY A 66 9.37 2.65 6.67
N THR A 67 8.10 2.60 6.28
CA THR A 67 7.20 3.76 6.25
C THR A 67 6.43 3.92 7.55
N SER A 68 6.06 5.15 7.89
CA SER A 68 5.09 5.42 8.98
C SER A 68 3.64 5.44 8.48
N ILE A 69 3.25 4.48 7.64
CA ILE A 69 1.83 4.34 7.28
C ILE A 69 1.04 3.91 8.51
N THR A 70 -0.06 4.59 8.78
CA THR A 70 -0.94 4.31 9.94
C THR A 70 -2.38 4.12 9.51
N GLY A 71 -3.19 3.48 10.36
CA GLY A 71 -4.60 3.23 10.11
C GLY A 71 -4.87 1.91 9.39
N VAL A 72 -5.97 1.88 8.65
CA VAL A 72 -6.44 0.72 7.88
C VAL A 72 -6.09 0.92 6.41
N VAL A 73 -5.40 -0.06 5.83
CA VAL A 73 -5.04 -0.07 4.40
C VAL A 73 -5.87 -1.14 3.72
N GLU A 74 -6.75 -0.73 2.81
CA GLU A 74 -7.58 -1.64 2.03
C GLU A 74 -7.05 -1.76 0.61
N ILE A 75 -6.48 -2.92 0.29
CA ILE A 75 -5.95 -3.20 -1.03
C ILE A 75 -7.10 -3.53 -1.98
N PRO A 76 -7.22 -2.83 -3.12
CA PRO A 76 -8.36 -3.00 -4.00
C PRO A 76 -8.27 -4.37 -4.70
N MET A 77 -9.42 -4.99 -5.02
CA MET A 77 -9.47 -6.35 -5.59
C MET A 77 -8.75 -6.50 -6.95
N ARG A 78 -8.62 -5.40 -7.70
CA ARG A 78 -7.84 -5.30 -8.95
C ARG A 78 -6.33 -5.43 -8.73
N THR A 79 -5.88 -5.46 -7.47
CA THR A 79 -4.47 -5.72 -7.17
C THR A 79 -4.18 -7.16 -7.55
N THR A 80 -3.24 -7.37 -8.46
CA THR A 80 -2.88 -8.69 -8.96
C THR A 80 -1.61 -9.22 -8.33
N ARG A 81 -0.71 -8.32 -7.92
CA ARG A 81 0.57 -8.69 -7.31
C ARG A 81 0.97 -7.72 -6.21
N ILE A 82 1.49 -8.30 -5.14
CA ILE A 82 2.09 -7.58 -4.02
C ILE A 82 3.43 -8.27 -3.78
N GLU A 83 4.51 -7.57 -4.07
CA GLU A 83 5.86 -8.11 -3.92
C GLU A 83 6.24 -8.23 -2.43
N TYR A 84 7.27 -9.04 -2.17
CA TYR A 84 7.75 -9.32 -0.82
C TYR A 84 8.26 -8.05 -0.11
N ASP A 85 8.18 -8.05 1.22
CA ASP A 85 8.56 -6.93 2.12
C ASP A 85 7.91 -5.57 1.82
N SER A 86 6.91 -5.51 0.94
CA SER A 86 6.27 -4.26 0.51
C SER A 86 5.67 -3.47 1.69
N PHE A 87 5.18 -4.14 2.74
CA PHE A 87 4.66 -3.52 3.96
C PHE A 87 5.50 -3.84 5.21
N MET A 88 6.77 -4.22 5.03
CA MET A 88 7.66 -4.53 6.15
C MET A 88 8.01 -3.27 6.95
N ALA A 89 8.08 -3.42 8.28
CA ALA A 89 8.42 -2.34 9.21
C ALA A 89 7.50 -1.10 9.07
N THR A 90 6.21 -1.34 8.84
CA THR A 90 5.18 -0.29 8.79
C THR A 90 4.40 -0.22 10.11
N SER A 91 3.67 0.89 10.32
CA SER A 91 2.83 1.10 11.51
C SER A 91 1.33 0.86 11.25
N ILE A 92 1.03 0.06 10.22
CA ILE A 92 -0.34 -0.23 9.79
C ILE A 92 -1.06 -0.98 10.91
N THR A 93 -2.24 -0.49 11.30
CA THR A 93 -3.06 -1.13 12.33
C THR A 93 -3.81 -2.32 11.75
N CYS A 94 -4.26 -2.20 10.51
CA CYS A 94 -4.82 -3.32 9.79
C CYS A 94 -4.62 -3.23 8.28
N LEU A 95 -4.24 -4.35 7.67
CA LEU A 95 -4.12 -4.52 6.24
C LEU A 95 -5.23 -5.46 5.77
N SER A 96 -6.19 -4.92 5.00
CA SER A 96 -7.25 -5.70 4.36
C SER A 96 -6.83 -5.98 2.93
N THR A 97 -6.45 -7.21 2.63
CA THR A 97 -6.13 -7.65 1.28
C THR A 97 -7.20 -8.61 0.80
N HIS A 98 -7.72 -8.38 -0.41
CA HIS A 98 -8.57 -9.37 -1.06
C HIS A 98 -7.76 -10.51 -1.71
N LEU A 99 -6.45 -10.30 -1.85
CA LEU A 99 -5.47 -11.32 -2.17
C LEU A 99 -5.00 -11.94 -0.87
N ASP A 100 -5.39 -13.19 -0.65
CA ASP A 100 -4.88 -13.95 0.47
C ASP A 100 -3.39 -14.29 0.22
N MET A 101 -2.49 -13.61 0.93
CA MET A 101 -1.04 -13.85 0.85
C MET A 101 -0.61 -15.13 1.61
N SER A 102 -1.54 -15.94 2.12
CA SER A 102 -1.26 -17.10 2.98
C SER A 102 -1.91 -18.42 2.54
N GLY A 103 -2.56 -18.51 1.39
CA GLY A 103 -3.28 -19.73 0.97
C GLY A 103 -4.35 -20.23 1.96
N THR A 104 -4.78 -19.39 2.90
CA THR A 104 -5.84 -19.63 3.86
C THR A 104 -6.71 -18.39 3.90
N ASP A 105 -7.93 -18.52 3.38
CA ASP A 105 -9.07 -17.63 3.62
C ASP A 105 -9.06 -17.14 5.07
N ASN A 106 -8.49 -15.97 5.32
CA ASN A 106 -8.55 -15.30 6.60
C ASN A 106 -9.40 -14.06 6.38
N PRO A 107 -10.54 -13.91 7.07
CA PRO A 107 -11.39 -12.74 6.94
C PRO A 107 -10.57 -11.47 7.20
N PRO A 108 -11.01 -10.30 6.69
CA PRO A 108 -10.32 -9.05 6.98
C PRO A 108 -10.20 -8.92 8.50
N ASN A 109 -8.97 -8.99 9.02
CA ASN A 109 -8.69 -8.83 10.45
C ASN A 109 -8.90 -7.37 10.91
N CYS A 110 -9.46 -6.54 10.04
CA CYS A 110 -9.77 -5.15 10.33
C CYS A 110 -11.14 -5.13 10.99
N PRO A 111 -11.30 -4.51 12.17
CA PRO A 111 -12.63 -4.27 12.69
C PRO A 111 -13.39 -3.50 11.60
N SER A 112 -14.42 -4.13 11.04
CA SER A 112 -15.31 -3.52 10.05
C SER A 112 -15.63 -2.11 10.55
N PRO A 113 -15.51 -1.05 9.73
CA PRO A 113 -15.92 0.27 10.16
C PRO A 113 -17.41 0.14 10.49
N SER A 114 -17.73 0.14 11.79
CA SER A 114 -19.11 0.05 12.25
C SER A 114 -19.94 1.01 11.41
N PRO A 115 -21.05 0.57 10.79
CA PRO A 115 -21.88 1.48 10.04
C PRO A 115 -22.22 2.67 10.96
N PRO A 116 -22.21 3.92 10.43
CA PRO A 116 -22.60 5.06 11.24
C PRO A 116 -23.95 4.74 11.90
N PRO A 117 -24.14 5.08 13.19
CA PRO A 117 -25.39 4.76 13.87
C PRO A 117 -26.55 5.28 13.01
N PRO A 118 -27.64 4.51 12.85
CA PRO A 118 -28.77 4.96 12.05
C PRO A 118 -29.17 6.35 12.55
N SER A 119 -29.16 7.33 11.64
CA SER A 119 -29.62 8.69 11.96
C SER A 119 -30.98 8.57 12.65
N PRO A 120 -31.23 9.31 13.75
CA PRO A 120 -32.55 9.30 14.35
C PRO A 120 -33.54 9.77 13.30
N SER A 121 -34.41 8.87 12.83
CA SER A 121 -35.54 9.23 11.99
C SER A 121 -36.42 10.25 12.73
N PRO A 122 -37.01 11.22 12.01
CA PRO A 122 -37.75 12.34 12.58
C PRO A 122 -38.99 11.92 13.39
#